data_AF-A0A3L6JA39-F1
#
_entry.id   AF-A0A3L6JA39-F1
#
_cell.length_a   1.000
_cell.length_b   1.000
_cell.length_c   1.000
_cell.angle_alpha   90.00
_cell.angle_beta   90.00
_cell.angle_gamma   90.00
#
_symmetry.space_group_name_H-M   'P 1'
#
loop_
_entity.id
_entity.type
_entity.pdbx_description
1 polymer ?
#
loop_
_entity_poly.entity_id
_entity_poly.type
_entity_poly.pdbx_seq_one_letter_code
_entity_poly.pdbx_strand_id
1 'polypeptide(L)'
;MAISTYSRTPAFSIEVVRPDYTQAQSYKEDLIVVFGMSGNSGQSTACISYEFQELTASLEGSFSFTTTLERDSQGKTWYDKIKSRDLVRISEHGKVRFVGYLADKRYIARMAERGPERSILFSGKSIGSFLVTFSIILDLHILSASTTAQTAQTKFMEAIAANVDTGQQMAAVIVAIKDAYFEMMEAIGGNQNLGVKHIIDSMFDFSTRMSTSLTAQYPIAISAFQTQENNLWDTISQVLNPPFHELYGMWDPDAKKYQIWLRQTPFDASDWMNLPIFKIPDDIPALLLVDYDVGASDADVKTFFVCTLPGSGISREKALTLDSYSRSAVVDDTKWPYYGFRPMYVECRFFSRSEENQKNFSGAEQLMHDLSQKLYDWYSNNADFLTGTVTIMSVEDNTYKAYPRIGERLGFLGGEFYIEATKSSWQYEGQMTRSLSVSRGYMYTATGSQREPIQQVGPKIGVLEQGAANG
;
A
#
# COMPACT_ATOMS: atom_id res chain seq x y z
N MET A 1 -22.52 33.32 -1.09
CA MET A 1 -21.13 32.85 -1.34
C MET A 1 -20.86 32.93 -2.83
N ALA A 2 -19.65 33.23 -3.26
CA ALA A 2 -19.30 33.07 -4.67
C ALA A 2 -19.15 31.57 -4.95
N ILE A 3 -19.87 31.06 -5.94
CA ILE A 3 -19.64 29.70 -6.46
C ILE A 3 -18.24 29.73 -7.05
N SER A 4 -17.26 29.06 -6.43
CA SER A 4 -15.96 28.88 -7.08
C SER A 4 -16.20 28.12 -8.38
N THR A 5 -15.64 28.62 -9.48
CA THR A 5 -15.76 27.96 -10.78
C THR A 5 -14.92 26.70 -10.76
N TYR A 6 -15.48 25.60 -10.25
CA TYR A 6 -14.90 24.27 -10.34
C TYR A 6 -14.55 24.00 -11.81
N SER A 7 -13.26 23.80 -12.11
CA SER A 7 -12.84 23.37 -13.44
C SER A 7 -13.35 21.96 -13.69
N ARG A 8 -14.51 21.84 -14.33
CA ARG A 8 -15.10 20.55 -14.73
C ARG A 8 -14.26 19.82 -15.77
N THR A 9 -13.32 20.51 -16.43
CA THR A 9 -12.26 19.90 -17.26
C THR A 9 -11.15 19.36 -16.37
N PRO A 10 -10.97 18.03 -16.28
CA PRO A 10 -9.93 17.43 -15.44
C PRO A 10 -8.53 17.67 -16.03
N ALA A 11 -7.67 18.31 -15.26
CA ALA A 11 -6.29 18.55 -15.65
C ALA A 11 -5.43 17.29 -15.42
N PHE A 12 -5.42 16.37 -16.39
CA PHE A 12 -4.56 15.18 -16.34
C PHE A 12 -3.51 15.15 -17.46
N SER A 13 -2.43 14.41 -17.23
CA SER A 13 -1.53 13.95 -18.28
C SER A 13 -0.98 12.56 -17.99
N ILE A 14 -0.68 11.80 -19.04
CA ILE A 14 -0.03 10.48 -18.95
C ILE A 14 1.25 10.54 -19.76
N GLU A 15 2.39 10.57 -19.09
CA GLU A 15 3.71 10.57 -19.70
C GLU A 15 4.23 9.13 -19.79
N VAL A 16 4.65 8.70 -20.98
CA VAL A 16 5.28 7.41 -21.21
C VAL A 16 6.75 7.63 -21.58
N VAL A 17 7.65 7.07 -20.79
CA VAL A 17 9.10 7.17 -20.99
C VAL A 17 9.74 5.79 -21.05
N ARG A 18 10.86 5.67 -21.76
CA ARG A 18 11.62 4.42 -21.88
C ARG A 18 12.93 4.54 -21.11
N PRO A 19 13.10 3.81 -20.00
CA PRO A 19 14.40 3.71 -19.34
C PRO A 19 15.45 3.08 -20.23
N ASP A 20 16.70 3.55 -20.12
CA ASP A 20 17.86 2.83 -20.63
C ASP A 20 18.24 1.73 -19.64
N TYR A 21 17.77 0.52 -19.91
CA TYR A 21 18.10 -0.69 -19.13
C TYR A 21 19.55 -1.18 -19.32
N THR A 22 20.32 -0.59 -20.24
CA THR A 22 21.65 -1.07 -20.64
C THR A 22 22.81 -0.26 -20.07
N GLN A 23 22.58 1.01 -19.70
CA GLN A 23 23.65 1.87 -19.15
C GLN A 23 23.93 1.57 -17.67
N ALA A 24 25.12 1.01 -17.42
CA ALA A 24 25.56 0.56 -16.10
C ALA A 24 25.99 1.67 -15.11
N GLN A 25 25.92 2.96 -15.48
CA GLN A 25 26.50 4.05 -14.66
C GLN A 25 25.51 5.16 -14.24
N SER A 26 24.33 5.27 -14.86
CA SER A 26 23.37 6.33 -14.52
C SER A 26 21.98 6.02 -15.07
N TYR A 27 20.93 6.28 -14.30
CA TYR A 27 19.56 6.28 -14.81
C TYR A 27 19.37 7.33 -15.92
N LYS A 28 18.82 6.91 -17.06
CA LYS A 28 18.44 7.75 -18.19
C LYS A 28 17.14 7.23 -18.79
N GLU A 29 16.38 8.11 -19.43
CA GLU A 29 15.12 7.79 -20.07
C GLU A 29 14.85 8.67 -21.29
N ASP A 30 14.17 8.10 -22.28
CA ASP A 30 13.68 8.82 -23.46
C ASP A 30 12.16 9.03 -23.36
N LEU A 31 11.68 10.25 -23.60
CA LEU A 31 10.25 10.53 -23.70
C LEU A 31 9.67 9.90 -24.97
N ILE A 32 8.66 9.04 -24.82
CA ILE A 32 7.98 8.36 -25.94
C ILE A 32 6.72 9.13 -26.37
N VAL A 33 5.90 9.55 -25.41
CA VAL A 33 4.65 10.31 -25.64
C VAL A 33 4.15 10.95 -24.35
N VAL A 34 3.48 12.09 -24.47
CA VAL A 34 2.60 12.63 -23.42
C VAL A 34 1.17 12.63 -23.94
N PHE A 35 0.26 12.00 -23.22
CA PHE A 35 -1.18 12.14 -23.45
C PHE A 35 -1.77 13.20 -22.53
N GLY A 36 -2.79 13.93 -22.98
CA GLY A 36 -3.50 14.94 -22.18
C GLY A 36 -4.73 15.50 -22.88
N MET A 37 -5.54 16.30 -22.18
CA MET A 37 -6.76 16.88 -22.76
C MET A 37 -6.51 18.06 -23.71
N SER A 38 -5.47 18.86 -23.45
CA SER A 38 -5.13 20.02 -24.28
C SER A 38 -4.20 19.63 -25.42
N GLY A 39 -4.52 20.03 -26.65
CA GLY A 39 -3.62 19.94 -27.81
C GLY A 39 -2.43 20.91 -27.78
N ASN A 40 -1.83 21.10 -26.59
CA ASN A 40 -0.58 21.83 -26.44
C ASN A 40 0.52 21.15 -27.26
N SER A 41 1.47 21.92 -27.80
CA SER A 41 2.52 21.41 -28.68
C SER A 41 3.30 20.25 -28.04
N GLY A 42 3.10 19.03 -28.54
CA GLY A 42 3.75 17.81 -28.06
C GLY A 42 2.85 16.85 -27.26
N GLN A 43 1.60 17.22 -26.92
CA GLN A 43 0.64 16.32 -26.29
C GLN A 43 -0.29 15.65 -27.32
N SER A 44 -0.56 14.35 -27.14
CA SER A 44 -1.58 13.61 -27.89
C SER A 44 -2.90 13.57 -27.12
N THR A 45 -4.00 13.87 -27.81
CA THR A 45 -5.36 13.76 -27.28
C THR A 45 -5.94 12.35 -27.40
N ALA A 46 -5.11 11.34 -27.75
CA ALA A 46 -5.56 9.97 -28.01
C ALA A 46 -6.13 9.24 -26.78
N CYS A 47 -5.85 9.69 -25.56
CA CYS A 47 -6.31 9.01 -24.34
C CYS A 47 -7.82 9.19 -24.15
N ILE A 48 -8.56 8.08 -24.12
CA ILE A 48 -10.02 8.06 -23.93
C ILE A 48 -10.43 7.64 -22.52
N SER A 49 -9.55 7.00 -21.75
CA SER A 49 -9.77 6.70 -20.33
C SER A 49 -8.48 6.29 -19.64
N TYR A 50 -8.43 6.45 -18.32
CA TYR A 50 -7.42 5.83 -17.48
C TYR A 50 -7.97 5.49 -16.10
N GLU A 51 -7.28 4.59 -15.41
CA GLU A 51 -7.47 4.28 -14.01
C GLU A 51 -6.12 3.86 -13.38
N PHE A 52 -5.94 4.12 -12.09
CA PHE A 52 -4.84 3.57 -11.31
C PHE A 52 -5.24 3.34 -9.85
N GLN A 53 -4.58 2.38 -9.21
CA GLN A 53 -4.90 1.91 -7.87
C GLN A 53 -3.65 1.84 -6.97
N GLU A 54 -3.80 2.29 -5.73
CA GLU A 54 -2.83 2.17 -4.63
C GLU A 54 -3.48 1.40 -3.47
N LEU A 55 -2.69 0.60 -2.72
CA LEU A 55 -3.14 -0.32 -1.67
C LEU A 55 -2.22 -0.25 -0.44
N THR A 56 -2.77 -0.28 0.79
CA THR A 56 -1.97 -0.46 2.02
C THR A 56 -1.45 -1.90 2.18
N ALA A 57 -2.14 -2.88 1.61
CA ALA A 57 -1.80 -4.30 1.78
C ALA A 57 -0.70 -4.81 0.83
N SER A 58 -0.30 -4.04 -0.19
CA SER A 58 0.67 -4.50 -1.21
C SER A 58 1.30 -3.35 -2.01
N LEU A 59 2.55 -3.55 -2.47
CA LEU A 59 3.18 -2.69 -3.48
C LEU A 59 2.63 -2.91 -4.90
N GLU A 60 1.80 -3.92 -5.10
CA GLU A 60 1.21 -4.28 -6.40
C GLU A 60 -0.04 -3.45 -6.73
N GLY A 61 0.08 -2.13 -6.59
CA GLY A 61 -0.83 -1.19 -7.25
C GLY A 61 -0.85 -1.45 -8.76
N SER A 62 -1.92 -1.02 -9.44
CA SER A 62 -2.12 -1.28 -10.87
C SER A 62 -2.51 -0.01 -11.61
N PHE A 63 -2.38 -0.03 -12.93
CA PHE A 63 -2.97 1.00 -13.78
C PHE A 63 -3.43 0.43 -15.11
N SER A 64 -4.38 1.10 -15.74
CA SER A 64 -4.69 0.94 -17.15
C SER A 64 -5.02 2.29 -17.80
N PHE A 65 -4.74 2.42 -19.09
CA PHE A 65 -5.23 3.53 -19.90
C PHE A 65 -5.53 3.08 -21.31
N THR A 66 -6.56 3.68 -21.91
CA THR A 66 -7.05 3.32 -23.24
C THR A 66 -6.84 4.47 -24.21
N THR A 67 -6.42 4.17 -25.43
CA THR A 67 -6.17 5.16 -26.48
C THR A 67 -6.92 4.87 -27.78
N THR A 68 -7.14 5.91 -28.58
CA THR A 68 -7.62 5.83 -29.97
C THR A 68 -6.58 5.16 -30.88
N LEU A 69 -7.01 4.74 -32.08
CA LEU A 69 -6.12 4.25 -33.15
C LEU A 69 -5.50 5.37 -33.99
N GLU A 70 -5.08 6.46 -33.35
CA GLU A 70 -4.28 7.49 -34.00
C GLU A 70 -3.01 6.89 -34.62
N ARG A 71 -2.70 7.32 -35.85
CA ARG A 71 -1.50 6.96 -36.58
C ARG A 71 -0.69 8.22 -36.83
N ASP A 72 0.62 8.10 -36.73
CA ASP A 72 1.53 9.16 -37.16
C ASP A 72 1.73 9.18 -38.68
N SER A 73 2.57 10.10 -39.15
CA SER A 73 2.97 10.23 -40.56
C SER A 73 3.72 9.02 -41.12
N GLN A 74 4.18 8.08 -40.27
CA GLN A 74 4.77 6.79 -40.68
C GLN A 74 3.72 5.65 -40.65
N GLY A 75 2.45 5.97 -40.37
CA GLY A 75 1.36 4.99 -40.26
C GLY A 75 1.37 4.16 -38.97
N LYS A 76 2.28 4.46 -38.02
CA LYS A 76 2.47 3.73 -36.75
C LYS A 76 1.49 4.24 -35.69
N THR A 77 0.92 3.30 -34.97
CA THR A 77 0.04 3.54 -33.82
C THR A 77 0.83 3.62 -32.51
N TRP A 78 0.16 4.00 -31.42
CA TRP A 78 0.76 3.92 -30.07
C TRP A 78 1.15 2.49 -29.67
N TYR A 79 0.45 1.47 -30.19
CA TYR A 79 0.80 0.05 -29.99
C TYR A 79 2.18 -0.30 -30.56
N ASP A 80 2.62 0.37 -31.64
CA ASP A 80 3.91 0.13 -32.28
C ASP A 80 5.07 0.86 -31.56
N LYS A 81 4.75 1.99 -30.90
CA LYS A 81 5.73 2.88 -30.26
C LYS A 81 6.03 2.50 -28.81
N ILE A 82 4.98 2.19 -28.06
CA ILE A 82 5.03 1.85 -26.64
C ILE A 82 5.39 0.37 -26.49
N LYS A 83 6.32 0.06 -25.59
CA LYS A 83 6.84 -1.29 -25.31
C LYS A 83 6.55 -1.67 -23.85
N SER A 84 6.46 -2.96 -23.59
CA SER A 84 6.50 -3.48 -22.22
C SER A 84 7.80 -3.02 -21.55
N ARG A 85 7.72 -2.72 -20.25
CA ARG A 85 8.74 -2.05 -19.41
C ARG A 85 8.99 -0.56 -19.70
N ASP A 86 8.31 0.09 -20.65
CA ASP A 86 8.23 1.56 -20.62
C ASP A 86 7.55 2.00 -19.30
N LEU A 87 8.06 3.07 -18.67
CA LEU A 87 7.45 3.64 -17.46
C LEU A 87 6.31 4.58 -17.83
N VAL A 88 5.32 4.66 -16.94
CA VAL A 88 4.13 5.49 -17.10
C VAL A 88 3.98 6.37 -15.86
N ARG A 89 3.88 7.68 -16.06
CA ARG A 89 3.60 8.66 -15.01
C ARG A 89 2.22 9.26 -15.26
N ILE A 90 1.32 9.07 -14.31
CA ILE A 90 -0.03 9.65 -14.37
C ILE A 90 -0.04 10.87 -13.45
N SER A 91 -0.27 12.04 -14.05
CA SER A 91 -0.41 13.30 -13.35
C SER A 91 -1.87 13.72 -13.29
N GLU A 92 -2.32 14.13 -12.12
CA GLU A 92 -3.63 14.72 -11.88
C GLU A 92 -3.43 16.04 -11.14
N HIS A 93 -4.06 17.10 -11.65
CA HIS A 93 -3.98 18.45 -11.10
C HIS A 93 -2.52 18.92 -10.98
N GLY A 94 -1.82 18.88 -12.12
CA GLY A 94 -0.41 19.32 -12.26
C GLY A 94 0.66 18.50 -11.53
N LYS A 95 0.29 17.51 -10.70
CA LYS A 95 1.23 16.69 -9.92
C LYS A 95 1.20 15.22 -10.37
N VAL A 96 2.37 14.60 -10.51
CA VAL A 96 2.50 13.14 -10.73
C VAL A 96 1.94 12.42 -9.50
N ARG A 97 0.82 11.70 -9.65
CA ARG A 97 0.16 11.01 -8.54
C ARG A 97 0.52 9.54 -8.44
N PHE A 98 0.84 8.93 -9.58
CA PHE A 98 1.15 7.52 -9.72
C PHE A 98 2.27 7.32 -10.74
N VAL A 99 3.15 6.36 -10.47
CA VAL A 99 4.19 5.90 -11.39
C VAL A 99 4.16 4.39 -11.47
N GLY A 100 4.16 3.84 -12.67
CA GLY A 100 4.14 2.41 -12.96
C GLY A 100 5.05 2.02 -14.11
N TYR A 101 5.10 0.73 -14.41
CA TYR A 101 5.69 0.20 -15.64
C TYR A 101 4.66 -0.60 -16.43
N LEU A 102 4.74 -0.50 -17.75
CA LEU A 102 3.82 -1.16 -18.67
C LEU A 102 4.10 -2.66 -18.73
N ALA A 103 3.11 -3.48 -18.40
CA ALA A 103 3.23 -4.94 -18.44
C ALA A 103 2.63 -5.49 -19.74
N ASP A 104 1.44 -5.00 -20.11
CA ASP A 104 0.61 -5.54 -21.17
C ASP A 104 0.09 -4.42 -22.09
N LYS A 105 -0.17 -4.78 -23.35
CA LYS A 105 -0.80 -3.93 -24.35
C LYS A 105 -1.68 -4.77 -25.27
N ARG A 106 -2.94 -4.36 -25.45
CA ARG A 106 -3.94 -5.10 -26.22
C ARG A 106 -4.62 -4.21 -27.24
N TYR A 107 -4.72 -4.70 -28.46
CA TYR A 107 -5.65 -4.14 -29.43
C TYR A 107 -7.05 -4.67 -29.14
N ILE A 108 -8.01 -3.78 -28.93
CA ILE A 108 -9.41 -4.12 -28.68
C ILE A 108 -10.24 -3.66 -29.87
N ALA A 109 -11.08 -4.55 -30.40
CA ALA A 109 -12.10 -4.21 -31.37
C ALA A 109 -13.42 -4.89 -30.99
N ARG A 110 -14.51 -4.11 -30.98
CA ARG A 110 -15.85 -4.60 -30.67
C ARG A 110 -16.87 -3.98 -31.62
N MET A 111 -17.93 -4.72 -31.94
CA MET A 111 -19.10 -4.18 -32.62
C MET A 111 -20.03 -3.58 -31.56
N ALA A 112 -20.13 -2.25 -31.54
CA ALA A 112 -21.13 -1.54 -30.77
C ALA A 112 -22.34 -1.22 -31.65
N GLU A 113 -23.46 -0.82 -31.04
CA GLU A 113 -24.68 -0.44 -31.77
C GLU A 113 -24.46 0.68 -32.80
N ARG A 114 -23.46 1.55 -32.55
CA ARG A 114 -23.07 2.67 -33.42
C ARG A 114 -21.99 2.30 -34.46
N GLY A 115 -21.56 1.05 -34.50
CA GLY A 115 -20.55 0.55 -35.45
C GLY A 115 -19.30 -0.07 -34.78
N PRO A 116 -18.22 -0.32 -35.56
CA PRO A 116 -17.00 -0.92 -35.05
C PRO A 116 -16.20 0.07 -34.19
N GLU A 117 -16.17 -0.16 -32.89
CA GLU A 117 -15.28 0.53 -31.96
C GLU A 117 -13.92 -0.18 -31.90
N ARG A 118 -12.85 0.61 -31.86
CA ARG A 118 -11.47 0.10 -31.83
C ARG A 118 -10.60 0.98 -30.95
N SER A 119 -9.79 0.37 -30.11
CA SER A 119 -8.90 1.07 -29.17
C SER A 119 -7.66 0.23 -28.85
N ILE A 120 -6.67 0.85 -28.21
CA ILE A 120 -5.53 0.17 -27.62
C ILE A 120 -5.60 0.36 -26.11
N LEU A 121 -5.70 -0.75 -25.38
CA LEU A 121 -5.57 -0.79 -23.93
C LEU A 121 -4.11 -1.03 -23.56
N PHE A 122 -3.58 -0.20 -22.69
CA PHE A 122 -2.30 -0.39 -22.02
C PHE A 122 -2.54 -0.63 -20.54
N SER A 123 -1.85 -1.60 -19.93
CA SER A 123 -1.95 -1.85 -18.49
C SER A 123 -0.63 -2.28 -17.89
N GLY A 124 -0.51 -2.11 -16.59
CA GLY A 124 0.72 -2.36 -15.88
C GLY A 124 0.59 -2.31 -14.37
N LYS A 125 1.75 -2.41 -13.71
CA LYS A 125 1.85 -2.40 -12.26
C LYS A 125 2.49 -1.10 -11.77
N SER A 126 2.24 -0.76 -10.52
CA SER A 126 2.96 0.27 -9.75
C SER A 126 4.46 0.03 -9.84
N ILE A 127 5.24 1.11 -9.82
CA ILE A 127 6.70 1.01 -9.83
C ILE A 127 7.22 0.21 -8.62
N GLY A 128 6.50 0.25 -7.49
CA GLY A 128 6.76 -0.58 -6.31
C GLY A 128 6.82 -2.09 -6.61
N SER A 129 6.12 -2.57 -7.63
CA SER A 129 6.18 -3.98 -8.06
C SER A 129 7.53 -4.40 -8.63
N PHE A 130 8.48 -3.48 -8.89
CA PHE A 130 9.88 -3.89 -9.09
C PHE A 130 10.48 -4.56 -7.86
N LEU A 131 10.10 -4.20 -6.63
CA LEU A 131 10.61 -4.86 -5.41
C LEU A 131 10.03 -6.28 -5.22
N VAL A 132 8.84 -6.53 -5.78
CA VAL A 132 8.13 -7.83 -5.71
C VAL A 132 8.55 -8.75 -6.88
N THR A 133 8.71 -8.21 -8.09
CA THR A 133 9.04 -9.00 -9.29
C THR A 133 10.54 -9.20 -9.51
N PHE A 134 11.40 -8.56 -8.71
CA PHE A 134 12.85 -8.75 -8.76
C PHE A 134 13.26 -9.82 -7.75
N SER A 135 13.11 -11.08 -8.14
CA SER A 135 13.38 -12.27 -7.35
C SER A 135 14.75 -12.88 -7.61
N ILE A 136 15.22 -13.66 -6.64
CA ILE A 136 16.40 -14.50 -6.71
C ILE A 136 16.08 -15.91 -6.18
N ILE A 137 16.72 -16.91 -6.75
CA ILE A 137 16.63 -18.29 -6.27
C ILE A 137 17.69 -18.47 -5.17
N LEU A 138 17.24 -18.63 -3.93
CA LEU A 138 18.09 -18.80 -2.74
C LEU A 138 18.18 -20.27 -2.29
N ASP A 139 18.32 -21.17 -3.25
CA ASP A 139 18.50 -22.59 -2.95
C ASP A 139 19.92 -22.86 -2.45
N LEU A 140 20.05 -23.28 -1.19
CA LEU A 140 21.31 -23.66 -0.54
C LEU A 140 22.11 -24.73 -1.31
N HIS A 141 21.46 -25.65 -2.05
CA HIS A 141 22.17 -26.62 -2.91
C HIS A 141 22.75 -25.99 -4.17
N ILE A 142 22.11 -24.95 -4.71
CA ILE A 142 22.60 -24.23 -5.90
C ILE A 142 23.69 -23.23 -5.50
N LEU A 143 23.48 -22.50 -4.39
CA LEU A 143 24.43 -21.51 -3.88
C LEU A 143 25.73 -22.17 -3.38
N SER A 144 25.67 -23.35 -2.75
CA SER A 144 26.87 -24.08 -2.29
C SER A 144 27.75 -24.61 -3.44
N ALA A 145 27.28 -24.61 -4.69
CA ALA A 145 28.10 -24.91 -5.86
C ALA A 145 29.00 -23.74 -6.31
N SER A 146 28.84 -22.54 -5.74
CA SER A 146 29.62 -21.33 -6.09
C SER A 146 30.14 -20.62 -4.84
N THR A 147 31.47 -20.57 -4.70
CA THR A 147 32.13 -19.87 -3.59
C THR A 147 31.78 -18.38 -3.53
N THR A 148 31.58 -17.74 -4.69
CA THR A 148 31.11 -16.34 -4.79
C THR A 148 29.69 -16.19 -4.23
N ALA A 149 28.78 -17.09 -4.60
CA ALA A 149 27.40 -17.04 -4.15
C ALA A 149 27.28 -17.33 -2.64
N GLN A 150 28.03 -18.33 -2.15
CA GLN A 150 28.13 -18.64 -0.72
C GLN A 150 28.71 -17.45 0.09
N THR A 151 29.75 -16.78 -0.41
CA THR A 151 30.34 -15.60 0.24
C THR A 151 29.34 -14.45 0.30
N ALA A 152 28.60 -14.21 -0.78
CA ALA A 152 27.56 -13.18 -0.81
C ALA A 152 26.39 -13.51 0.14
N GLN A 153 25.99 -14.77 0.23
CA GLN A 153 24.98 -15.24 1.19
C GLN A 153 25.44 -15.04 2.64
N THR A 154 26.69 -15.37 2.98
CA THR A 154 27.24 -15.14 4.32
C THR A 154 27.23 -13.64 4.66
N LYS A 155 27.70 -12.78 3.74
CA LYS A 155 27.61 -11.32 3.91
C LYS A 155 26.18 -10.81 4.09
N PHE A 156 25.23 -11.35 3.34
CA PHE A 156 23.81 -10.99 3.47
C PHE A 156 23.27 -11.33 4.87
N MET A 157 23.56 -12.52 5.36
CA MET A 157 23.19 -12.93 6.72
C MET A 157 23.90 -12.11 7.80
N GLU A 158 25.21 -11.84 7.63
CA GLU A 158 25.99 -11.00 8.54
C GLU A 158 25.48 -9.55 8.57
N ALA A 159 25.14 -8.96 7.42
CA ALA A 159 24.58 -7.62 7.34
C ALA A 159 23.24 -7.51 8.07
N ILE A 160 22.37 -8.51 7.95
CA ILE A 160 21.07 -8.49 8.64
C ILE A 160 21.26 -8.75 10.14
N ALA A 161 22.06 -9.76 10.52
CA ALA A 161 22.36 -10.04 11.92
C ALA A 161 23.00 -8.83 12.62
N ALA A 162 24.05 -8.24 12.03
CA ALA A 162 24.77 -7.11 12.64
C ALA A 162 23.90 -5.87 12.88
N ASN A 163 23.02 -5.51 11.93
CA ASN A 163 22.15 -4.34 12.10
C ASN A 163 20.97 -4.62 13.06
N VAL A 164 20.55 -5.87 13.20
CA VAL A 164 19.42 -6.25 14.04
C VAL A 164 19.84 -6.56 15.48
N ASP A 165 20.96 -7.22 15.69
CA ASP A 165 21.51 -7.55 17.01
C ASP A 165 22.04 -6.31 17.76
N THR A 166 22.34 -5.23 17.02
CA THR A 166 22.79 -3.95 17.59
C THR A 166 21.65 -2.99 17.94
N GLY A 167 20.39 -3.40 17.78
CA GLY A 167 19.23 -2.59 18.19
C GLY A 167 18.93 -1.39 17.26
N GLN A 168 19.38 -1.42 16.00
CA GLN A 168 19.23 -0.27 15.11
C GLN A 168 17.77 0.02 14.74
N GLN A 169 17.53 1.25 14.29
CA GLN A 169 16.28 1.63 13.66
C GLN A 169 15.98 0.73 12.47
N MET A 170 14.72 0.32 12.35
CA MET A 170 14.26 -0.58 11.29
C MET A 170 14.52 -0.02 9.89
N ALA A 171 14.57 1.31 9.75
CA ALA A 171 14.98 1.98 8.52
C ALA A 171 16.40 1.58 8.06
N ALA A 172 17.37 1.58 8.98
CA ALA A 172 18.74 1.19 8.68
C ALA A 172 18.84 -0.30 8.33
N VAL A 173 18.07 -1.15 9.02
CA VAL A 173 17.96 -2.59 8.72
C VAL A 173 17.40 -2.82 7.31
N ILE A 174 16.33 -2.12 6.92
CA ILE A 174 15.74 -2.25 5.57
C ILE A 174 16.69 -1.77 4.48
N VAL A 175 17.40 -0.65 4.71
CA VAL A 175 18.45 -0.17 3.79
C VAL A 175 19.57 -1.20 3.65
N ALA A 176 20.05 -1.78 4.76
CA ALA A 176 21.08 -2.82 4.75
C ALA A 176 20.62 -4.10 4.03
N ILE A 177 19.36 -4.54 4.22
CA ILE A 177 18.76 -5.64 3.46
C ILE A 177 18.77 -5.33 1.97
N LYS A 178 18.33 -4.12 1.58
CA LYS A 178 18.27 -3.67 0.18
C LYS A 178 19.66 -3.65 -0.47
N ASP A 179 20.66 -3.07 0.21
CA ASP A 179 22.03 -2.99 -0.32
C ASP A 179 22.67 -4.38 -0.42
N ALA A 180 22.59 -5.21 0.63
CA ALA A 180 23.16 -6.55 0.63
C ALA A 180 22.47 -7.50 -0.38
N TYR A 181 21.16 -7.33 -0.62
CA TYR A 181 20.43 -8.07 -1.66
C TYR A 181 20.95 -7.71 -3.07
N PHE A 182 21.25 -6.43 -3.32
CA PHE A 182 21.86 -6.01 -4.58
C PHE A 182 23.31 -6.47 -4.73
N GLU A 183 24.13 -6.41 -3.68
CA GLU A 183 25.50 -6.98 -3.72
C GLU A 183 25.48 -8.47 -4.08
N MET A 184 24.57 -9.24 -3.48
CA MET A 184 24.38 -10.66 -3.81
C MET A 184 23.90 -10.87 -5.25
N MET A 185 23.03 -10.00 -5.76
CA MET A 185 22.61 -10.04 -7.16
C MET A 185 23.73 -9.75 -8.15
N GLU A 186 24.58 -8.75 -7.87
CA GLU A 186 25.76 -8.44 -8.69
C GLU A 186 26.78 -9.60 -8.64
N ALA A 187 26.94 -10.25 -7.49
CA ALA A 187 27.82 -11.41 -7.30
C ALA A 187 27.36 -12.68 -8.05
N ILE A 188 26.05 -12.90 -8.19
CA ILE A 188 25.47 -14.11 -8.83
C ILE A 188 25.16 -13.87 -10.32
N GLY A 189 24.51 -12.76 -10.67
CA GLY A 189 24.05 -12.45 -12.04
C GLY A 189 24.98 -11.56 -12.85
N GLY A 190 26.00 -10.96 -12.21
CA GLY A 190 26.86 -9.96 -12.85
C GLY A 190 26.10 -8.70 -13.28
N ASN A 191 26.73 -7.92 -14.17
CA ASN A 191 26.24 -6.60 -14.58
C ASN A 191 24.91 -6.60 -15.38
N GLN A 192 24.32 -7.77 -15.70
CA GLN A 192 23.12 -7.82 -16.55
C GLN A 192 21.83 -7.36 -15.86
N ASN A 193 21.83 -7.27 -14.53
CA ASN A 193 20.65 -6.86 -13.74
C ASN A 193 20.65 -5.37 -13.35
N LEU A 194 21.67 -4.59 -13.74
CA LEU A 194 21.87 -3.22 -13.27
C LEU A 194 20.76 -2.23 -13.69
N GLY A 195 20.08 -2.44 -14.83
CA GLY A 195 19.03 -1.53 -15.30
C GLY A 195 17.86 -1.36 -14.32
N VAL A 196 17.42 -2.45 -13.69
CA VAL A 196 16.35 -2.40 -12.67
C VAL A 196 16.88 -1.82 -11.35
N LYS A 197 18.12 -2.15 -10.96
CA LYS A 197 18.79 -1.55 -9.80
C LYS A 197 18.86 -0.02 -9.93
N HIS A 198 19.25 0.51 -11.10
CA HIS A 198 19.30 1.95 -11.35
C HIS A 198 17.93 2.62 -11.31
N ILE A 199 16.84 1.95 -11.74
CA ILE A 199 15.47 2.43 -11.51
C ILE A 199 15.17 2.50 -10.01
N ILE A 200 15.52 1.46 -9.25
CA ILE A 200 15.25 1.41 -7.81
C ILE A 200 16.04 2.51 -7.09
N ASP A 201 17.35 2.61 -7.27
CA ASP A 201 18.19 3.64 -6.64
C ASP A 201 17.80 5.08 -7.07
N SER A 202 17.37 5.29 -8.33
CA SER A 202 16.97 6.62 -8.81
C SER A 202 15.54 7.01 -8.42
N MET A 203 14.59 6.08 -8.32
CA MET A 203 13.16 6.39 -8.13
C MET A 203 12.61 6.05 -6.75
N PHE A 204 13.29 5.26 -5.92
CA PHE A 204 12.78 4.90 -4.59
C PHE A 204 13.43 5.73 -3.48
N ASP A 205 12.75 5.75 -2.34
CA ASP A 205 13.18 6.31 -1.07
C ASP A 205 12.88 5.29 0.05
N PHE A 206 13.95 4.80 0.68
CA PHE A 206 13.93 3.82 1.76
C PHE A 206 14.30 4.44 3.12
N SER A 207 14.18 5.75 3.31
CA SER A 207 14.54 6.40 4.58
C SER A 207 13.50 7.42 5.07
N THR A 208 12.96 8.29 4.22
CA THR A 208 12.20 9.47 4.68
C THR A 208 10.87 9.14 5.37
N ARG A 209 10.22 8.01 5.02
CA ARG A 209 8.90 7.59 5.56
C ARG A 209 8.94 6.35 6.43
N MET A 210 10.13 5.96 6.89
CA MET A 210 10.28 4.87 7.85
C MET A 210 10.28 5.40 9.27
N SER A 211 9.56 4.73 10.16
CA SER A 211 9.49 5.11 11.56
C SER A 211 10.87 5.02 12.23
N THR A 212 11.24 6.11 12.89
CA THR A 212 12.45 6.23 13.71
C THR A 212 12.28 5.65 15.12
N SER A 213 11.04 5.38 15.55
CA SER A 213 10.75 4.73 16.84
C SER A 213 10.80 3.19 16.77
N LEU A 214 10.71 2.63 15.56
CA LEU A 214 10.84 1.19 15.35
C LEU A 214 12.31 0.80 15.33
N THR A 215 12.74 -0.01 16.30
CA THR A 215 14.03 -0.68 16.28
C THR A 215 13.86 -2.17 16.03
N ALA A 216 14.77 -2.77 15.27
CA ALA A 216 14.89 -4.21 15.20
C ALA A 216 15.63 -4.70 16.46
N GLN A 217 15.13 -5.74 17.11
CA GLN A 217 15.51 -6.05 18.50
C GLN A 217 15.99 -7.50 18.73
N TYR A 218 16.07 -8.33 17.67
CA TYR A 218 16.33 -9.78 17.78
C TYR A 218 16.98 -10.42 16.57
N PRO A 219 17.95 -11.35 16.74
CA PRO A 219 18.48 -12.16 15.64
C PRO A 219 17.35 -12.84 14.89
N ILE A 220 17.19 -12.44 13.63
CA ILE A 220 16.11 -12.91 12.78
C ILE A 220 16.42 -14.35 12.36
N ALA A 221 15.52 -15.28 12.68
CA ALA A 221 15.46 -16.55 11.96
C ALA A 221 14.87 -16.28 10.57
N ILE A 222 15.68 -15.73 9.66
CA ILE A 222 15.21 -15.33 8.32
C ILE A 222 14.82 -16.60 7.55
N SER A 223 13.52 -16.82 7.40
CA SER A 223 12.96 -17.95 6.65
C SER A 223 13.16 -17.84 5.13
N ALA A 224 13.81 -16.78 4.63
CA ALA A 224 14.10 -16.52 3.21
C ALA A 224 15.01 -17.55 2.50
N PHE A 225 15.36 -18.65 3.17
CA PHE A 225 16.04 -19.82 2.57
C PHE A 225 15.21 -21.12 2.65
N GLN A 226 13.99 -21.06 3.20
CA GLN A 226 13.01 -22.16 3.18
C GLN A 226 12.17 -22.14 1.90
N THR A 227 12.00 -20.96 1.32
CA THR A 227 11.41 -20.70 0.00
C THR A 227 12.49 -20.72 -1.08
N GLN A 228 12.25 -21.45 -2.18
CA GLN A 228 13.23 -21.57 -3.28
C GLN A 228 13.45 -20.24 -4.01
N GLU A 229 12.40 -19.46 -4.20
CA GLU A 229 12.42 -18.13 -4.81
C GLU A 229 12.05 -17.08 -3.75
N ASN A 230 12.81 -15.99 -3.69
CA ASN A 230 12.60 -14.88 -2.76
C ASN A 230 12.77 -13.57 -3.51
N ASN A 231 11.85 -12.64 -3.33
CA ASN A 231 12.02 -11.26 -3.79
C ASN A 231 12.43 -10.35 -2.62
N LEU A 232 12.90 -9.15 -2.97
CA LEU A 232 13.36 -8.16 -2.00
C LEU A 232 12.22 -7.73 -1.05
N TRP A 233 10.99 -7.61 -1.55
CA TRP A 233 9.84 -7.24 -0.73
C TRP A 233 9.45 -8.30 0.31
N ASP A 234 9.43 -9.58 -0.08
CA ASP A 234 9.17 -10.70 0.83
C ASP A 234 10.25 -10.79 1.92
N THR A 235 11.49 -10.43 1.57
CA THR A 235 12.60 -10.41 2.52
C THR A 235 12.48 -9.25 3.50
N ILE A 236 12.08 -8.06 3.03
CA ILE A 236 11.81 -6.88 3.88
C ILE A 236 10.59 -7.11 4.79
N SER A 237 9.49 -7.63 4.25
CA SER A 237 8.24 -7.84 5.00
C SER A 237 8.34 -8.97 6.04
N GLN A 238 9.20 -9.97 5.83
CA GLN A 238 9.57 -10.96 6.86
C GLN A 238 10.24 -10.36 8.11
N VAL A 239 10.79 -9.15 8.02
CA VAL A 239 11.40 -8.42 9.15
C VAL A 239 10.38 -7.58 9.93
N LEU A 240 9.10 -7.63 9.55
CA LEU A 240 8.02 -6.95 10.24
C LEU A 240 7.00 -7.93 10.82
N ASN A 241 6.24 -7.44 11.79
CA ASN A 241 5.13 -8.17 12.39
C ASN A 241 3.79 -7.52 11.98
N PRO A 242 3.15 -7.94 10.88
CA PRO A 242 1.72 -7.74 10.71
C PRO A 242 0.96 -8.45 11.84
N PRO A 243 -0.14 -7.89 12.39
CA PRO A 243 -0.75 -6.60 12.05
C PRO A 243 -0.26 -5.45 12.93
N PHE A 244 0.86 -5.57 13.66
CA PHE A 244 1.43 -4.50 14.52
C PHE A 244 2.15 -3.39 13.75
N HIS A 245 2.52 -3.65 12.50
CA HIS A 245 3.22 -2.71 11.64
C HIS A 245 2.54 -2.65 10.27
N GLU A 246 2.50 -1.45 9.71
CA GLU A 246 2.07 -1.20 8.35
C GLU A 246 3.29 -0.95 7.48
N LEU A 247 3.36 -1.66 6.35
CA LEU A 247 4.40 -1.51 5.35
C LEU A 247 3.77 -1.46 3.96
N TYR A 248 3.84 -0.30 3.33
CA TYR A 248 3.30 -0.05 2.00
C TYR A 248 4.17 0.96 1.25
N GLY A 249 3.81 1.28 0.01
CA GLY A 249 4.52 2.26 -0.80
C GLY A 249 3.58 3.12 -1.62
N MET A 250 3.91 4.40 -1.72
CA MET A 250 3.19 5.36 -2.57
C MET A 250 4.17 6.32 -3.23
N TRP A 251 3.75 6.92 -4.35
CA TRP A 251 4.53 7.97 -5.00
C TRP A 251 4.34 9.31 -4.28
N ASP A 252 5.42 9.90 -3.75
CA ASP A 252 5.39 11.27 -3.23
C ASP A 252 5.56 12.27 -4.41
N PRO A 253 4.54 13.10 -4.70
CA PRO A 253 4.57 14.02 -5.83
C PRO A 253 5.61 15.14 -5.68
N ASP A 254 5.93 15.51 -4.43
CA ASP A 254 6.78 16.65 -4.11
C ASP A 254 8.25 16.21 -3.99
N ALA A 255 8.51 15.05 -3.39
CA ALA A 255 9.83 14.42 -3.37
C ALA A 255 10.21 13.77 -4.72
N LYS A 256 9.24 13.48 -5.59
CA LYS A 256 9.39 12.74 -6.87
C LYS A 256 10.07 11.38 -6.68
N LYS A 257 9.64 10.67 -5.64
CA LYS A 257 10.17 9.36 -5.23
C LYS A 257 9.02 8.44 -4.83
N TYR A 258 9.18 7.15 -5.08
CA TYR A 258 8.36 6.10 -4.48
C TYR A 258 8.86 5.85 -3.06
N GLN A 259 8.13 6.37 -2.08
CA GLN A 259 8.48 6.24 -0.67
C GLN A 259 7.94 4.93 -0.12
N ILE A 260 8.80 4.17 0.56
CA ILE A 260 8.37 3.05 1.38
C ILE A 260 7.99 3.57 2.77
N TRP A 261 6.72 3.42 3.10
CA TRP A 261 6.15 3.81 4.39
C TRP A 261 6.22 2.63 5.34
N LEU A 262 6.87 2.84 6.49
CA LEU A 262 6.90 1.89 7.59
C LEU A 262 6.48 2.62 8.87
N ARG A 263 5.40 2.17 9.51
CA ARG A 263 4.95 2.68 10.81
C ARG A 263 4.33 1.60 11.68
N GLN A 264 4.11 1.92 12.95
CA GLN A 264 3.22 1.13 13.79
C GLN A 264 1.80 1.25 13.26
N THR A 265 1.05 0.15 13.31
CA THR A 265 -0.40 0.18 13.09
C THR A 265 -1.02 1.08 14.15
N PRO A 266 -2.00 1.94 13.80
CA PRO A 266 -2.55 2.98 14.69
C PRO A 266 -3.47 2.42 15.80
N PHE A 267 -3.07 1.31 16.45
CA PHE A 267 -3.79 0.66 17.55
C PHE A 267 -4.02 1.61 18.72
N ASP A 268 -3.03 2.43 19.04
CA ASP A 268 -3.13 3.41 20.12
C ASP A 268 -3.85 4.66 19.63
N ALA A 269 -4.79 5.16 20.44
CA ALA A 269 -5.69 6.26 20.10
C ALA A 269 -4.96 7.54 19.63
N SER A 270 -3.78 7.82 20.19
CA SER A 270 -2.91 8.91 19.75
C SER A 270 -2.41 8.75 18.32
N ASP A 271 -2.08 7.53 17.90
CA ASP A 271 -1.52 7.25 16.58
C ASP A 271 -2.60 7.34 15.51
N TRP A 272 -3.82 6.91 15.83
CA TRP A 272 -5.00 7.18 15.01
C TRP A 272 -5.20 8.69 14.79
N MET A 273 -5.11 9.51 15.85
CA MET A 273 -5.24 10.97 15.73
C MET A 273 -4.10 11.64 14.95
N ASN A 274 -2.91 11.04 14.96
CA ASN A 274 -1.76 11.52 14.19
C ASN A 274 -1.89 11.24 12.67
N LEU A 275 -2.81 10.37 12.24
CA LEU A 275 -3.09 10.16 10.82
C LEU A 275 -3.71 11.43 10.19
N PRO A 276 -3.24 11.87 9.00
CA PRO A 276 -3.93 12.88 8.22
C PRO A 276 -5.40 12.51 8.03
N ILE A 277 -6.30 13.48 8.13
CA ILE A 277 -7.74 13.26 7.92
C ILE A 277 -8.24 14.10 6.75
N PHE A 278 -8.71 13.42 5.71
CA PHE A 278 -9.57 14.02 4.71
C PHE A 278 -11.00 14.02 5.25
N LYS A 279 -11.51 15.19 5.66
CA LYS A 279 -12.92 15.33 5.97
C LYS A 279 -13.69 15.61 4.68
N ILE A 280 -14.87 15.02 4.55
CA ILE A 280 -15.93 15.52 3.67
C ILE A 280 -16.70 16.58 4.50
N PRO A 281 -16.44 17.89 4.35
CA PRO A 281 -17.16 18.94 5.07
C PRO A 281 -18.68 18.78 5.01
N ASP A 282 -19.35 19.08 6.14
CA ASP A 282 -20.79 18.94 6.30
C ASP A 282 -21.60 19.91 5.41
N ASP A 283 -20.95 20.94 4.85
CA ASP A 283 -21.48 21.93 3.93
C ASP A 283 -21.06 21.71 2.45
N ILE A 284 -20.47 20.56 2.12
CA ILE A 284 -20.13 20.21 0.75
C ILE A 284 -21.38 20.24 -0.14
N PRO A 285 -21.34 20.93 -1.31
CA PRO A 285 -22.29 20.70 -2.38
C PRO A 285 -22.14 19.23 -2.78
N ALA A 286 -23.19 18.43 -2.60
CA ALA A 286 -23.11 16.97 -2.73
C ALA A 286 -22.66 16.47 -4.12
N LEU A 287 -22.51 17.37 -5.10
CA LEU A 287 -21.66 17.17 -6.28
C LEU A 287 -20.31 16.47 -5.99
N LEU A 288 -19.63 16.73 -4.87
CA LEU A 288 -18.32 16.11 -4.61
C LEU A 288 -18.40 14.62 -4.20
N LEU A 289 -19.55 14.13 -3.73
CA LEU A 289 -19.79 12.73 -3.42
C LEU A 289 -20.54 12.08 -4.59
N VAL A 290 -19.89 11.19 -5.31
CA VAL A 290 -20.43 10.59 -6.54
C VAL A 290 -21.23 9.32 -6.23
N ASP A 291 -20.71 8.48 -5.34
CA ASP A 291 -21.27 7.18 -4.98
C ASP A 291 -20.70 6.70 -3.64
N TYR A 292 -21.39 5.81 -2.95
CA TYR A 292 -20.88 5.11 -1.76
C TYR A 292 -21.64 3.81 -1.52
N ASP A 293 -20.91 2.80 -1.04
CA ASP A 293 -21.44 1.52 -0.58
C ASP A 293 -20.74 1.23 0.75
N VAL A 294 -21.46 1.37 1.87
CA VAL A 294 -20.90 1.13 3.22
C VAL A 294 -21.85 0.27 4.05
N GLY A 295 -21.30 -0.77 4.67
CA GLY A 295 -22.06 -1.72 5.48
C GLY A 295 -21.24 -2.28 6.63
N ALA A 296 -21.92 -2.87 7.61
CA ALA A 296 -21.31 -3.69 8.65
C ALA A 296 -21.40 -5.17 8.27
N SER A 297 -20.44 -5.99 8.71
CA SER A 297 -20.41 -7.43 8.44
C SER A 297 -19.86 -8.20 9.63
N ASP A 298 -20.42 -9.39 9.90
CA ASP A 298 -19.85 -10.28 10.90
C ASP A 298 -18.64 -11.09 10.37
N ALA A 299 -18.39 -11.08 9.05
CA ALA A 299 -17.41 -11.95 8.40
C ALA A 299 -16.02 -11.87 9.06
N ASP A 300 -15.61 -10.66 9.46
CA ASP A 300 -14.30 -10.42 10.04
C ASP A 300 -14.27 -10.38 11.58
N VAL A 301 -15.35 -10.74 12.27
CA VAL A 301 -15.38 -10.84 13.73
C VAL A 301 -14.36 -11.85 14.23
N LYS A 302 -13.63 -11.46 15.27
CA LYS A 302 -12.68 -12.29 16.02
C LYS A 302 -13.10 -12.28 17.49
N THR A 303 -13.14 -13.43 18.12
CA THR A 303 -13.57 -13.63 19.53
C THR A 303 -12.43 -14.12 20.41
N PHE A 304 -11.29 -14.46 19.81
CA PHE A 304 -10.13 -15.00 20.50
C PHE A 304 -8.84 -14.42 19.94
N PHE A 305 -7.96 -13.91 20.80
CA PHE A 305 -6.75 -13.20 20.42
C PHE A 305 -5.53 -13.81 21.12
N VAL A 306 -4.55 -14.28 20.34
CA VAL A 306 -3.29 -14.81 20.86
C VAL A 306 -2.12 -14.29 20.03
N CYS A 307 -1.22 -13.59 20.70
CA CYS A 307 0.14 -13.33 20.22
C CYS A 307 1.10 -14.37 20.79
N THR A 308 1.99 -14.93 19.96
CA THR A 308 3.07 -15.83 20.40
C THR A 308 4.44 -15.26 20.07
N LEU A 309 5.42 -15.51 20.94
CA LEU A 309 6.81 -15.07 20.77
C LEU A 309 7.71 -16.27 20.43
N PRO A 310 8.37 -16.31 19.26
CA PRO A 310 9.28 -17.41 18.90
C PRO A 310 10.40 -17.60 19.92
N GLY A 311 10.68 -18.85 20.29
CA GLY A 311 11.69 -19.16 21.30
C GLY A 311 11.31 -18.84 22.76
N SER A 312 10.05 -18.50 23.04
CA SER A 312 9.53 -18.33 24.42
C SER A 312 9.25 -19.63 25.17
N GLY A 313 9.25 -20.79 24.48
CA GLY A 313 8.79 -22.05 25.06
C GLY A 313 7.27 -22.14 25.26
N ILE A 314 6.52 -21.17 24.73
CA ILE A 314 5.06 -21.18 24.63
C ILE A 314 4.70 -21.33 23.16
N SER A 315 4.44 -22.57 22.73
CA SER A 315 3.92 -22.82 21.39
C SER A 315 2.45 -22.42 21.28
N ARG A 316 1.95 -22.29 20.06
CA ARG A 316 0.54 -22.02 19.77
C ARG A 316 -0.39 -23.05 20.41
N GLU A 317 -0.01 -24.32 20.39
CA GLU A 317 -0.75 -25.43 20.98
C GLU A 317 -0.81 -25.29 22.51
N LYS A 318 0.31 -24.87 23.13
CA LYS A 318 0.37 -24.61 24.58
C LYS A 318 -0.49 -23.42 24.97
N ALA A 319 -0.46 -22.32 24.20
CA ALA A 319 -1.33 -21.17 24.40
C ALA A 319 -2.83 -21.52 24.27
N LEU A 320 -3.17 -22.58 23.54
CA LEU A 320 -4.52 -23.13 23.36
C LEU A 320 -4.94 -24.18 24.42
N THR A 321 -4.17 -24.35 25.50
CA THR A 321 -4.55 -25.24 26.62
C THR A 321 -5.26 -24.47 27.74
N LEU A 322 -6.31 -25.05 28.33
CA LEU A 322 -7.26 -24.40 29.26
C LEU A 322 -6.60 -23.58 30.39
N ASP A 323 -5.52 -24.07 30.98
CA ASP A 323 -4.79 -23.36 32.05
C ASP A 323 -3.95 -22.16 31.53
N SER A 324 -3.53 -22.17 30.26
CA SER A 324 -2.65 -21.18 29.64
C SER A 324 -3.38 -20.00 28.99
N TYR A 325 -4.65 -20.17 28.61
CA TYR A 325 -5.48 -19.08 28.04
C TYR A 325 -5.42 -17.82 28.90
N SER A 326 -5.61 -18.00 30.21
CA SER A 326 -5.72 -16.92 31.22
C SER A 326 -4.49 -16.01 31.38
N ARG A 327 -3.36 -16.31 30.72
CA ARG A 327 -2.08 -15.60 30.92
C ARG A 327 -1.47 -14.98 29.68
N SER A 328 -1.98 -15.28 28.50
CA SER A 328 -1.37 -14.85 27.23
C SER A 328 -2.37 -14.59 26.12
N ALA A 329 -3.61 -15.05 26.29
CA ALA A 329 -4.70 -14.85 25.36
C ALA A 329 -5.71 -13.84 25.91
N VAL A 330 -6.44 -13.18 25.02
CA VAL A 330 -7.61 -12.37 25.36
C VAL A 330 -8.84 -12.96 24.66
N VAL A 331 -9.93 -13.07 25.42
CA VAL A 331 -11.20 -13.67 24.99
C VAL A 331 -12.28 -12.59 25.01
N ASP A 332 -13.04 -12.47 23.92
CA ASP A 332 -14.26 -11.66 23.94
C ASP A 332 -15.42 -12.49 24.51
N ASP A 333 -15.51 -12.53 25.84
CA ASP A 333 -16.59 -13.23 26.56
C ASP A 333 -17.99 -12.72 26.18
N THR A 334 -18.10 -11.51 25.62
CA THR A 334 -19.38 -10.94 25.18
C THR A 334 -19.79 -11.43 23.80
N LYS A 335 -18.84 -11.57 22.86
CA LYS A 335 -19.09 -11.95 21.46
C LYS A 335 -18.93 -13.46 21.21
N TRP A 336 -18.14 -14.17 22.02
CA TRP A 336 -17.94 -15.63 21.91
C TRP A 336 -19.25 -16.45 21.98
N PRO A 337 -20.22 -16.17 22.88
CA PRO A 337 -21.48 -16.93 22.92
C PRO A 337 -22.33 -16.81 21.64
N TYR A 338 -22.16 -15.71 20.88
CA TYR A 338 -22.95 -15.43 19.66
C TYR A 338 -22.23 -15.88 18.39
N TYR A 339 -20.93 -15.58 18.26
CA TYR A 339 -20.16 -15.83 17.04
C TYR A 339 -19.30 -17.10 17.08
N GLY A 340 -19.23 -17.76 18.25
CA GLY A 340 -18.41 -18.95 18.49
C GLY A 340 -16.91 -18.64 18.53
N PHE A 341 -16.10 -19.67 18.36
CA PHE A 341 -14.64 -19.57 18.33
C PHE A 341 -14.15 -19.05 16.98
N ARG A 342 -13.75 -17.77 16.91
CA ARG A 342 -13.19 -17.12 15.72
C ARG A 342 -11.82 -16.53 16.07
N PRO A 343 -10.72 -17.29 15.93
CA PRO A 343 -9.43 -16.89 16.46
C PRO A 343 -8.60 -16.00 15.52
N MET A 344 -7.88 -15.07 16.13
CA MET A 344 -6.77 -14.31 15.57
C MET A 344 -5.48 -14.78 16.23
N TYR A 345 -4.61 -15.43 15.46
CA TYR A 345 -3.28 -15.84 15.87
C TYR A 345 -2.24 -14.94 15.21
N VAL A 346 -1.34 -14.37 16.00
CA VAL A 346 -0.21 -13.59 15.49
C VAL A 346 1.08 -14.12 16.09
N GLU A 347 2.03 -14.53 15.24
CA GLU A 347 3.38 -14.86 15.68
C GLU A 347 4.26 -13.63 15.54
N CYS A 348 4.60 -13.00 16.67
CA CYS A 348 5.41 -11.80 16.70
C CYS A 348 6.90 -12.18 16.65
N ARG A 349 7.50 -12.11 15.46
CA ARG A 349 8.88 -12.54 15.17
C ARG A 349 9.97 -11.68 15.84
N PHE A 350 9.62 -10.59 16.53
CA PHE A 350 10.51 -9.59 17.16
C PHE A 350 9.89 -9.01 18.46
N PHE A 351 10.60 -8.97 19.62
CA PHE A 351 9.96 -8.67 20.95
C PHE A 351 10.89 -8.26 22.16
N SER A 352 11.53 -7.07 22.20
CA SER A 352 12.58 -6.60 23.17
C SER A 352 13.20 -7.58 24.23
N ARG A 353 14.46 -8.07 24.02
CA ARG A 353 15.27 -8.76 25.05
C ARG A 353 16.28 -7.80 25.67
N SER A 354 15.81 -6.91 26.56
CA SER A 354 16.69 -6.13 27.43
C SER A 354 17.61 -7.06 28.25
N GLU A 355 18.76 -6.57 28.74
CA GLU A 355 19.64 -7.36 29.63
C GLU A 355 18.94 -7.78 30.94
N GLU A 356 17.88 -7.07 31.33
CA GLU A 356 16.94 -7.47 32.40
C GLU A 356 16.11 -8.69 31.99
N ASN A 357 15.51 -8.67 30.80
CA ASN A 357 14.75 -9.79 30.23
C ASN A 357 15.63 -11.01 29.90
N GLN A 358 16.93 -10.82 29.63
CA GLN A 358 17.87 -11.93 29.44
C GLN A 358 18.08 -12.78 30.69
N LYS A 359 17.90 -12.21 31.90
CA LYS A 359 18.13 -12.92 33.16
C LYS A 359 16.89 -13.64 33.68
N ASN A 360 15.68 -13.19 33.32
CA ASN A 360 14.43 -13.89 33.64
C ASN A 360 13.42 -13.78 32.48
N PHE A 361 13.15 -14.91 31.83
CA PHE A 361 12.11 -15.04 30.79
C PHE A 361 10.67 -14.92 31.34
N SER A 362 10.50 -14.54 32.62
CA SER A 362 9.23 -14.51 33.35
C SER A 362 8.24 -13.45 32.87
N GLY A 363 8.67 -12.47 32.06
CA GLY A 363 7.81 -11.44 31.49
C GLY A 363 7.16 -11.81 30.14
N ALA A 364 7.52 -12.94 29.52
CA ALA A 364 7.04 -13.28 28.17
C ALA A 364 5.53 -13.56 28.11
N GLU A 365 4.95 -14.19 29.16
CA GLU A 365 3.50 -14.39 29.27
C GLU A 365 2.76 -13.03 29.29
N GLN A 366 3.21 -12.08 30.12
CA GLN A 366 2.63 -10.75 30.19
C GLN A 366 2.77 -9.98 28.86
N LEU A 367 3.93 -10.03 28.21
CA LEU A 367 4.12 -9.36 26.92
C LEU A 367 3.22 -9.97 25.82
N MET A 368 3.04 -11.30 25.83
CA MET A 368 2.07 -11.97 24.93
C MET A 368 0.64 -11.51 25.23
N HIS A 369 0.26 -11.40 26.50
CA HIS A 369 -1.04 -10.88 26.91
C HIS A 369 -1.25 -9.43 26.47
N ASP A 370 -0.29 -8.53 26.71
CA ASP A 370 -0.39 -7.11 26.36
C ASP A 370 -0.51 -6.90 24.84
N LEU A 371 0.19 -7.71 24.05
CA LEU A 371 0.06 -7.72 22.59
C LEU A 371 -1.32 -8.29 22.16
N SER A 372 -1.79 -9.37 22.78
CA SER A 372 -3.15 -9.91 22.56
C SER A 372 -4.23 -8.89 22.93
N GLN A 373 -4.03 -8.09 23.98
CA GLN A 373 -4.93 -7.01 24.40
C GLN A 373 -4.97 -5.89 23.36
N LYS A 374 -3.82 -5.44 22.83
CA LYS A 374 -3.80 -4.47 21.71
C LYS A 374 -4.57 -4.96 20.48
N LEU A 375 -4.50 -6.26 20.16
CA LEU A 375 -5.34 -6.83 19.09
C LEU A 375 -6.83 -6.82 19.47
N TYR A 376 -7.18 -7.23 20.68
CA TYR A 376 -8.57 -7.19 21.15
C TYR A 376 -9.14 -5.76 21.12
N ASP A 377 -8.43 -4.77 21.65
CA ASP A 377 -8.89 -3.38 21.69
C ASP A 377 -9.13 -2.81 20.28
N TRP A 378 -8.35 -3.25 19.29
CA TRP A 378 -8.51 -2.83 17.90
C TRP A 378 -9.63 -3.57 17.15
N TYR A 379 -9.70 -4.89 17.29
CA TYR A 379 -10.52 -5.78 16.46
C TYR A 379 -11.85 -6.23 17.12
N SER A 380 -12.06 -6.02 18.43
CA SER A 380 -13.29 -6.39 19.13
C SER A 380 -14.54 -5.79 18.48
N ASN A 381 -14.51 -4.53 18.06
CA ASN A 381 -15.61 -3.82 17.41
C ASN A 381 -15.76 -4.13 15.89
N ASN A 382 -15.11 -5.18 15.37
CA ASN A 382 -15.19 -5.56 13.95
C ASN A 382 -16.62 -5.78 13.42
N ALA A 383 -17.55 -6.28 14.25
CA ALA A 383 -18.96 -6.46 13.86
C ALA A 383 -19.68 -5.13 13.59
N ASP A 384 -19.18 -4.05 14.18
CA ASP A 384 -19.85 -2.76 14.34
C ASP A 384 -19.21 -1.66 13.49
N PHE A 385 -18.03 -1.93 12.90
CA PHE A 385 -17.39 -1.03 11.94
C PHE A 385 -18.11 -1.05 10.60
N LEU A 386 -18.35 0.15 10.05
CA LEU A 386 -18.70 0.29 8.65
C LEU A 386 -17.46 0.11 7.77
N THR A 387 -17.59 -0.69 6.72
CA THR A 387 -16.58 -0.95 5.69
C THR A 387 -17.22 -0.84 4.31
N GLY A 388 -16.41 -0.62 3.27
CA GLY A 388 -16.89 -0.58 1.89
C GLY A 388 -16.15 0.43 1.02
N THR A 389 -16.86 1.18 0.18
CA THR A 389 -16.30 2.17 -0.75
C THR A 389 -16.99 3.53 -0.66
N VAL A 390 -16.23 4.60 -0.85
CA VAL A 390 -16.72 5.99 -0.97
C VAL A 390 -16.06 6.62 -2.19
N THR A 391 -16.84 7.05 -3.17
CA THR A 391 -16.35 7.63 -4.42
C THR A 391 -16.62 9.12 -4.46
N ILE A 392 -15.55 9.90 -4.63
CA ILE A 392 -15.60 11.38 -4.69
C ILE A 392 -15.17 11.89 -6.07
N MET A 393 -15.57 13.11 -6.42
CA MET A 393 -14.96 13.84 -7.54
C MET A 393 -13.55 14.28 -7.17
N SER A 394 -12.60 14.12 -8.10
CA SER A 394 -11.25 14.64 -7.95
C SER A 394 -11.20 16.12 -8.34
N VAL A 395 -11.15 17.00 -7.35
CA VAL A 395 -11.11 18.46 -7.53
C VAL A 395 -9.83 19.08 -6.99
N GLU A 396 -9.34 20.12 -7.67
CA GLU A 396 -8.31 21.02 -7.14
C GLU A 396 -8.95 22.40 -6.91
N ASP A 397 -9.29 22.69 -5.66
CA ASP A 397 -9.68 24.04 -5.19
C ASP A 397 -8.73 24.44 -4.04
N ASN A 398 -8.43 25.73 -3.92
CA ASN A 398 -7.70 26.24 -2.76
C ASN A 398 -8.41 25.98 -1.42
N THR A 399 -9.72 25.75 -1.45
CA THR A 399 -10.59 25.43 -0.32
C THR A 399 -10.54 23.95 0.06
N TYR A 400 -10.39 23.06 -0.93
CA TYR A 400 -10.49 21.60 -0.77
C TYR A 400 -9.19 20.90 -1.23
N LYS A 401 -8.03 21.37 -0.77
CA LYS A 401 -6.67 20.92 -1.17
C LYS A 401 -6.28 19.50 -0.72
N ALA A 402 -7.23 18.59 -0.57
CA ALA A 402 -6.98 17.26 -0.05
C ALA A 402 -7.20 16.21 -1.13
N TYR A 403 -6.13 15.47 -1.42
CA TYR A 403 -6.10 14.34 -2.33
C TYR A 403 -5.94 13.08 -1.46
N PRO A 404 -7.04 12.44 -1.02
CA PRO A 404 -6.97 11.37 -0.02
C PRO A 404 -6.13 10.19 -0.51
N ARG A 405 -5.24 9.72 0.35
CA ARG A 405 -4.28 8.63 0.12
C ARG A 405 -4.59 7.42 0.99
N ILE A 406 -4.00 6.29 0.59
CA ILE A 406 -3.89 5.11 1.44
C ILE A 406 -3.16 5.43 2.75
N GLY A 407 -3.61 4.85 3.86
CA GLY A 407 -3.03 5.07 5.18
C GLY A 407 -3.43 6.39 5.86
N GLU A 408 -4.38 7.14 5.29
CA GLU A 408 -5.01 8.31 5.90
C GLU A 408 -6.40 7.97 6.46
N ARG A 409 -7.03 8.92 7.15
CA ARG A 409 -8.42 8.83 7.62
C ARG A 409 -9.37 9.56 6.67
N LEU A 410 -10.58 9.02 6.52
CA LEU A 410 -11.73 9.68 5.91
C LEU A 410 -12.74 10.06 7.00
N GLY A 411 -13.10 11.35 7.11
CA GLY A 411 -14.24 11.80 7.91
C GLY A 411 -15.52 11.77 7.08
N PHE A 412 -16.47 10.89 7.44
CA PHE A 412 -17.71 10.65 6.69
C PHE A 412 -18.84 10.17 7.63
N LEU A 413 -20.10 10.50 7.31
CA LEU A 413 -21.30 10.16 8.12
C LEU A 413 -21.20 10.56 9.61
N GLY A 414 -20.40 11.59 9.92
CA GLY A 414 -20.09 12.05 11.28
C GLY A 414 -19.11 11.19 12.08
N GLY A 415 -18.61 10.09 11.50
CA GLY A 415 -17.55 9.25 12.05
C GLY A 415 -16.23 9.40 11.28
N GLU A 416 -15.28 8.54 11.60
CA GLU A 416 -14.00 8.42 10.90
C GLU A 416 -13.82 6.98 10.38
N PHE A 417 -13.09 6.85 9.27
CA PHE A 417 -12.78 5.59 8.60
C PHE A 417 -11.29 5.56 8.24
N TYR A 418 -10.71 4.38 8.07
CA TYR A 418 -9.36 4.17 7.57
C TYR A 418 -9.36 3.93 6.05
N ILE A 419 -8.44 4.53 5.30
CA ILE A 419 -8.35 4.36 3.84
C ILE A 419 -7.33 3.26 3.50
N GLU A 420 -7.84 2.09 3.06
CA GLU A 420 -7.04 0.91 2.72
C GLU A 420 -6.63 0.86 1.25
N ALA A 421 -7.49 1.37 0.35
CA ALA A 421 -7.18 1.48 -1.07
C ALA A 421 -7.68 2.80 -1.63
N THR A 422 -7.01 3.28 -2.68
CA THR A 422 -7.54 4.37 -3.50
C THR A 422 -7.44 3.99 -4.97
N LYS A 423 -8.51 4.26 -5.74
CA LYS A 423 -8.56 4.08 -7.18
C LYS A 423 -8.97 5.40 -7.82
N SER A 424 -8.07 6.03 -8.59
CA SER A 424 -8.42 7.18 -9.44
C SER A 424 -8.87 6.68 -10.80
N SER A 425 -9.81 7.38 -11.43
CA SER A 425 -10.27 7.08 -12.79
C SER A 425 -10.78 8.31 -13.52
N TRP A 426 -10.65 8.30 -14.84
CA TRP A 426 -11.27 9.25 -15.74
C TRP A 426 -11.63 8.56 -17.08
N GLN A 427 -12.66 9.06 -17.74
CA GLN A 427 -13.02 8.68 -19.11
C GLN A 427 -13.49 9.90 -19.90
N TYR A 428 -13.35 9.85 -21.23
CA TYR A 428 -13.82 10.87 -22.15
C TYR A 428 -15.32 11.17 -21.91
N GLU A 429 -15.69 12.46 -21.97
CA GLU A 429 -16.99 13.01 -21.54
C GLU A 429 -17.38 12.78 -20.06
N GLY A 430 -16.59 12.04 -19.30
CA GLY A 430 -16.75 11.80 -17.86
C GLY A 430 -15.97 12.77 -16.97
N GLN A 431 -16.32 12.74 -15.69
CA GLN A 431 -15.61 13.43 -14.61
C GLN A 431 -14.42 12.58 -14.13
N MET A 432 -13.40 13.21 -13.54
CA MET A 432 -12.34 12.49 -12.84
C MET A 432 -12.84 12.15 -11.43
N THR A 433 -12.78 10.88 -11.05
CA THR A 433 -13.29 10.35 -9.78
C THR A 433 -12.23 9.58 -9.02
N ARG A 434 -12.37 9.53 -7.70
CA ARG A 434 -11.52 8.74 -6.80
C ARG A 434 -12.39 7.89 -5.89
N SER A 435 -12.33 6.59 -6.06
CA SER A 435 -12.93 5.61 -5.15
C SER A 435 -11.96 5.30 -4.02
N LEU A 436 -12.43 5.36 -2.78
CA LEU A 436 -11.70 5.05 -1.56
C LEU A 436 -12.28 3.75 -1.00
N SER A 437 -11.48 2.69 -0.89
CA SER A 437 -11.88 1.52 -0.10
C SER A 437 -11.56 1.80 1.36
N VAL A 438 -12.58 1.72 2.21
CA VAL A 438 -12.53 2.18 3.58
C VAL A 438 -12.96 1.11 4.57
N SER A 439 -12.33 1.12 5.74
CA SER A 439 -12.67 0.25 6.86
C SER A 439 -12.73 1.06 8.17
N ARG A 440 -12.98 0.39 9.31
CA ARG A 440 -12.97 1.02 10.65
C ARG A 440 -13.95 2.19 10.83
N GLY A 441 -15.05 2.24 10.05
CA GLY A 441 -16.05 3.29 10.17
C GLY A 441 -16.72 3.30 11.54
N TYR A 442 -16.32 4.24 12.39
CA TYR A 442 -16.78 4.33 13.79
C TYR A 442 -16.85 5.78 14.29
N MET A 443 -17.50 6.01 15.43
CA MET A 443 -17.38 7.29 16.16
C MET A 443 -16.14 7.24 17.05
N TYR A 444 -15.27 8.23 16.95
CA TYR A 444 -14.06 8.35 17.76
C TYR A 444 -14.16 9.53 18.73
N THR A 445 -13.49 9.43 19.88
CA THR A 445 -13.32 10.55 20.81
C THR A 445 -12.34 11.58 20.24
N ALA A 446 -12.29 12.78 20.83
CA ALA A 446 -11.26 13.78 20.51
C ALA A 446 -9.81 13.31 20.79
N THR A 447 -9.64 12.19 21.52
CA THR A 447 -8.36 11.54 21.78
C THR A 447 -8.07 10.35 20.85
N GLY A 448 -8.97 10.02 19.92
CA GLY A 448 -8.85 8.90 18.97
C GLY A 448 -9.30 7.54 19.49
N SER A 449 -9.95 7.48 20.66
CA SER A 449 -10.46 6.23 21.22
C SER A 449 -11.79 5.87 20.55
N GLN A 450 -12.02 4.60 20.25
CA GLN A 450 -13.30 4.12 19.74
C GLN A 450 -14.40 4.41 20.78
N ARG A 451 -15.50 5.06 20.37
CA ARG A 451 -16.58 5.50 21.27
C ARG A 451 -17.86 4.69 21.09
N GLU A 452 -18.44 4.71 19.90
CA GLU A 452 -19.71 4.03 19.59
C GLU A 452 -19.89 3.82 18.08
N PRO A 453 -20.77 2.91 17.64
CA PRO A 453 -21.06 2.71 16.22
C PRO A 453 -21.63 3.97 15.57
N ILE A 454 -21.43 4.14 14.26
CA ILE A 454 -22.02 5.27 13.52
C ILE A 454 -23.54 5.10 13.49
N GLN A 455 -24.25 5.80 14.38
CA GLN A 455 -25.70 5.76 14.45
C GLN A 455 -26.37 6.57 13.32
N GLN A 456 -27.62 6.22 13.01
CA GLN A 456 -28.51 6.94 12.08
C GLN A 456 -27.94 7.10 10.65
N VAL A 457 -27.26 6.06 10.13
CA VAL A 457 -26.69 6.03 8.78
C VAL A 457 -27.70 6.41 7.69
N GLY A 458 -28.87 5.77 7.67
CA GLY A 458 -29.94 6.05 6.68
C GLY A 458 -30.42 7.51 6.67
N PRO A 459 -30.81 8.10 7.81
CA PRO A 459 -31.13 9.52 7.89
C PRO A 459 -29.99 10.46 7.46
N LYS A 460 -28.73 10.17 7.83
CA LYS A 460 -27.56 10.96 7.41
C LYS A 460 -27.34 10.90 5.90
N ILE A 461 -27.52 9.72 5.30
CA ILE A 461 -27.55 9.51 3.85
C ILE A 461 -28.63 10.38 3.18
N GLY A 462 -29.86 10.36 3.69
CA GLY A 462 -30.97 11.14 3.11
C GLY A 462 -30.75 12.65 3.13
N VAL A 463 -29.93 13.17 4.06
CA VAL A 463 -29.52 14.59 4.07
C VAL A 463 -28.53 14.89 2.93
N LEU A 464 -27.60 13.98 2.64
CA LEU A 464 -26.65 14.13 1.51
C LEU A 464 -27.39 14.13 0.16
N GLU A 465 -28.37 13.24 0.00
CA GLU A 465 -29.24 13.17 -1.20
C GLU A 465 -30.05 14.46 -1.39
N GLN A 466 -30.62 15.02 -0.30
CA GLN A 466 -31.33 16.30 -0.34
C GLN A 466 -30.40 17.49 -0.61
N GLY A 467 -29.14 17.43 -0.17
CA GLY A 467 -28.11 18.39 -0.56
C GLY A 467 -27.82 18.35 -2.07
N ALA A 468 -27.81 17.17 -2.68
CA ALA A 468 -27.59 16.99 -4.12
C ALA A 468 -28.75 17.47 -4.98
N ALA A 469 -29.99 17.36 -4.49
CA ALA A 469 -31.17 17.80 -5.22
C ALA A 469 -31.36 19.34 -5.27
N ASN A 470 -30.66 20.09 -4.41
CA ASN A 470 -30.87 21.52 -4.20
C ASN A 470 -29.68 22.42 -4.60
N GLY A 471 -28.59 21.86 -5.13
CA GLY A 471 -27.35 22.58 -5.51
C GLY A 471 -26.86 22.29 -6.92
#